data_AF-A0A955ARG8-F1
#
_entry.id   AF-A0A955ARG8-F1
#
_cell.length_a   1.000
_cell.length_b   1.000
_cell.length_c   1.000
_cell.angle_alpha   90.00
_cell.angle_beta   90.00
_cell.angle_gamma   90.00
#
_symmetry.space_group_name_H-M   'P 1'
#
loop_
_entity.id
_entity.type
_entity.pdbx_description
1 polymer ?
#
loop_
_entity_poly.entity_id
_entity_poly.type
_entity_poly.pdbx_seq_one_letter_code
_entity_poly.pdbx_strand_id
1 'polypeptide(L)'
;MKRFLLGIGIGLASSGLAFGQLLSGGLPNPDDDRLYAWYDGNEAIGADGVAETPVWPNRQGNPDRDIANGFGLDPFVLEPVETENGNLALRYENVVTWQNEELWGGVEEDFTVFVAATVRDPAFAYFFTGNRGGGETEANANFQTEDFDTWSLKSELRIETVEVVADELQFHAFTYTGSDIAYHYINGELVGEGEVGFSSMNGFVLGGRQNGNQRATVDFAEVMVIDGVITDDERNDMFTYLNGKFFGGPALLGDFDSSGALDVADIDLLTTEVQSGNNTAAFDLNNDNLVNGDDRQVWVEDLRTTYFGDSNLDGEFNSSDFVVVFNAGQYEDGVDGNSTWASGDWNGDGDFSSTDFVAAFSGGGYEIGPRAATSVNAVPEPSGQFGFVLAVLSLGLIGRRSR
;
A
#
# COMPACT_ATOMS: atom_id res chain seq x y z
N MET A 1 -27.07 37.94 -45.31
CA MET A 1 -25.68 37.47 -45.46
C MET A 1 -25.19 37.11 -44.06
N LYS A 2 -24.65 35.90 -43.89
CA LYS A 2 -24.04 35.31 -42.67
C LYS A 2 -24.99 34.92 -41.51
N ARG A 3 -25.34 33.62 -41.52
CA ARG A 3 -25.73 32.82 -40.36
C ARG A 3 -24.48 32.56 -39.51
N PHE A 4 -24.56 32.70 -38.19
CA PHE A 4 -23.59 32.13 -37.25
C PHE A 4 -24.36 31.15 -36.37
N LEU A 5 -24.23 29.85 -36.68
CA LEU A 5 -24.56 28.78 -35.75
C LEU A 5 -23.39 28.67 -34.78
N LEU A 6 -23.62 28.95 -33.51
CA LEU A 6 -22.70 28.59 -32.44
C LEU A 6 -23.10 27.18 -31.98
N GLY A 7 -22.45 26.17 -32.55
CA GLY A 7 -22.53 24.81 -32.05
C GLY A 7 -21.71 24.71 -30.77
N ILE A 8 -22.37 24.53 -29.64
CA ILE A 8 -21.74 24.10 -28.39
C ILE A 8 -21.46 22.60 -28.58
N GLY A 9 -20.23 22.29 -29.00
CA GLY A 9 -19.71 20.93 -28.89
C GLY A 9 -19.48 20.63 -27.42
N ILE A 10 -20.38 19.89 -26.81
CA ILE A 10 -20.11 19.18 -25.56
C ILE A 10 -19.08 18.13 -25.93
N GLY A 11 -17.82 18.39 -25.58
CA GLY A 11 -16.78 17.37 -25.60
C GLY A 11 -17.21 16.27 -24.65
N LEU A 12 -17.64 15.14 -25.21
CA LEU A 12 -17.66 13.86 -24.52
C LEU A 12 -16.21 13.62 -24.10
N ALA A 13 -15.94 13.72 -22.80
CA ALA A 13 -14.74 13.13 -22.22
C ALA A 13 -14.78 11.65 -22.63
N SER A 14 -13.79 11.25 -23.43
CA SER A 14 -13.52 9.86 -23.74
C SER A 14 -13.38 9.10 -22.43
N SER A 15 -14.14 8.01 -22.32
CA SER A 15 -14.02 6.96 -21.31
C SER A 15 -12.57 6.73 -20.92
N GLY A 16 -12.18 7.20 -19.73
CA GLY A 16 -10.96 6.76 -19.09
C GLY A 16 -11.10 5.27 -18.81
N LEU A 17 -10.15 4.49 -19.32
CA LEU A 17 -9.94 3.11 -18.92
C LEU A 17 -9.90 3.07 -17.39
N ALA A 18 -10.65 2.18 -16.76
CA ALA A 18 -10.50 1.94 -15.35
C ALA A 18 -9.09 1.40 -15.13
N PHE A 19 -8.21 2.21 -14.55
CA PHE A 19 -6.94 1.73 -14.02
C PHE A 19 -7.26 0.82 -12.82
N GLY A 20 -6.50 -0.27 -12.66
CA GLY A 20 -6.56 -1.07 -11.44
C GLY A 20 -6.25 -0.20 -10.21
N GLN A 21 -6.80 -0.56 -9.06
CA GLN A 21 -6.40 0.04 -7.78
C GLN A 21 -5.08 -0.60 -7.34
N LEU A 22 -4.16 0.20 -6.80
CA LEU A 22 -2.84 -0.27 -6.34
C LEU A 22 -2.96 -1.30 -5.22
N LEU A 23 -4.03 -1.22 -4.43
CA LEU A 23 -4.41 -2.25 -3.48
C LEU A 23 -5.69 -2.95 -3.94
N SER A 24 -5.78 -4.25 -3.67
CA SER A 24 -6.98 -5.06 -3.80
C SER A 24 -7.13 -5.88 -2.52
N GLY A 25 -8.27 -5.77 -1.83
CA GLY A 25 -8.48 -6.43 -0.54
C GLY A 25 -7.47 -6.04 0.55
N GLY A 26 -6.91 -4.83 0.48
CA GLY A 26 -5.89 -4.34 1.42
C GLY A 26 -4.45 -4.79 1.13
N LEU A 27 -4.22 -5.55 0.06
CA LEU A 27 -2.89 -6.02 -0.37
C LEU A 27 -2.46 -5.36 -1.69
N PRO A 28 -1.15 -5.20 -1.97
CA PRO A 28 -0.67 -4.80 -3.28
C PRO A 28 -1.28 -5.66 -4.38
N ASN A 29 -1.89 -5.00 -5.36
CA ASN A 29 -2.67 -5.66 -6.41
C ASN A 29 -1.75 -6.10 -7.57
N PRO A 30 -1.48 -7.41 -7.76
CA PRO A 30 -0.65 -7.88 -8.87
C PRO A 30 -1.31 -7.66 -10.24
N ASP A 31 -2.63 -7.42 -10.29
CA ASP A 31 -3.37 -7.13 -11.51
C ASP A 31 -3.40 -5.63 -11.86
N ASP A 32 -2.85 -4.73 -11.02
CA ASP A 32 -2.62 -3.33 -11.40
C ASP A 32 -1.40 -3.26 -12.33
N ASP A 33 -1.62 -2.87 -13.59
CA ASP A 33 -0.56 -2.70 -14.59
C ASP A 33 0.55 -1.73 -14.17
N ARG A 34 0.28 -0.81 -13.22
CA ARG A 34 1.27 0.11 -12.66
C ARG A 34 2.16 -0.54 -11.62
N LEU A 35 1.73 -1.60 -10.93
CA LEU A 35 2.61 -2.34 -10.02
C LEU A 35 3.67 -3.04 -10.88
N TYR A 36 4.87 -2.48 -10.94
CA TYR A 36 5.92 -2.96 -11.84
C TYR A 36 6.67 -4.15 -11.23
N ALA A 37 7.02 -4.04 -9.95
CA ALA A 37 7.67 -5.11 -9.21
C ALA A 37 7.26 -5.06 -7.74
N TRP A 38 7.12 -6.22 -7.13
CA TRP A 38 6.79 -6.35 -5.70
C TRP A 38 7.59 -7.50 -5.08
N TYR A 39 8.39 -7.16 -4.07
CA TYR A 39 9.28 -8.06 -3.36
C TYR A 39 8.91 -8.10 -1.88
N ASP A 40 8.41 -9.24 -1.41
CA ASP A 40 7.98 -9.47 -0.02
C ASP A 40 9.07 -10.25 0.74
N GLY A 41 9.55 -9.74 1.87
CA GLY A 41 10.60 -10.37 2.68
C GLY A 41 10.25 -11.78 3.16
N ASN A 42 8.97 -12.13 3.24
CA ASN A 42 8.50 -13.49 3.58
C ASN A 42 8.75 -14.54 2.47
N GLU A 43 9.01 -14.11 1.24
CA GLU A 43 8.96 -14.96 0.05
C GLU A 43 10.35 -15.21 -0.59
N ALA A 44 11.42 -14.68 0.00
CA ALA A 44 12.77 -14.87 -0.54
C ALA A 44 13.28 -16.31 -0.38
N ILE A 45 13.67 -16.91 -1.50
CA ILE A 45 14.14 -18.29 -1.59
C ILE A 45 15.65 -18.34 -1.45
N GLY A 46 16.15 -19.28 -0.63
CA GLY A 46 17.59 -19.45 -0.39
C GLY A 46 18.15 -18.49 0.67
N ALA A 47 17.28 -17.79 1.40
CA ALA A 47 17.64 -17.03 2.61
C ALA A 47 17.82 -17.95 3.84
N ASP A 48 18.07 -19.24 3.69
CA ASP A 48 18.27 -20.18 4.80
C ASP A 48 19.70 -20.16 5.38
N GLY A 49 20.49 -19.15 4.99
CA GLY A 49 21.88 -18.96 5.40
C GLY A 49 22.86 -19.97 4.82
N VAL A 50 22.46 -20.71 3.78
CA VAL A 50 23.36 -21.56 2.99
C VAL A 50 23.90 -20.73 1.81
N ALA A 51 25.13 -21.00 1.38
CA ALA A 51 25.83 -20.26 0.32
C ALA A 51 25.20 -20.45 -1.07
N GLU A 52 24.00 -19.92 -1.27
CA GLU A 52 23.28 -19.83 -2.54
C GLU A 52 23.13 -18.36 -2.94
N THR A 53 22.84 -18.10 -4.21
CA THR A 53 22.45 -16.76 -4.67
C THR A 53 20.96 -16.63 -4.38
N PRO A 54 20.54 -15.91 -3.32
CA PRO A 54 19.13 -15.84 -2.95
C PRO A 54 18.34 -15.23 -4.10
N VAL A 55 17.18 -15.83 -4.38
CA VAL A 55 16.23 -15.32 -5.36
C VAL A 55 15.10 -14.67 -4.59
N TRP A 56 14.90 -13.37 -4.82
CA TRP A 56 13.73 -12.66 -4.32
C TRP A 56 12.68 -12.59 -5.43
N PRO A 57 11.64 -13.46 -5.40
CA PRO A 57 10.67 -13.52 -6.47
C PRO A 57 9.82 -12.25 -6.54
N ASN A 58 9.51 -11.82 -7.76
CA ASN A 58 8.55 -10.77 -8.03
C ASN A 58 7.11 -11.31 -7.92
N ARG A 59 6.32 -10.72 -7.05
CA ARG A 59 4.93 -11.10 -6.78
C ARG A 59 3.92 -10.62 -7.82
N GLN A 60 4.31 -9.71 -8.71
CA GLN A 60 3.47 -9.29 -9.82
C GLN A 60 3.32 -10.36 -10.92
N GLY A 61 4.12 -11.43 -10.87
CA GLY A 61 3.96 -12.60 -11.76
C GLY A 61 4.84 -12.58 -13.01
N ASN A 62 5.67 -11.55 -13.21
CA ASN A 62 6.73 -11.56 -14.23
C ASN A 62 8.07 -12.03 -13.62
N PRO A 63 8.54 -13.25 -13.91
CA PRO A 63 9.78 -13.79 -13.35
C PRO A 63 11.05 -13.13 -13.90
N ASP A 64 10.99 -12.43 -15.04
CA ASP A 64 12.14 -11.69 -15.56
C ASP A 64 12.54 -10.52 -14.64
N ARG A 65 11.66 -10.16 -13.69
CA ARG A 65 11.89 -9.12 -12.67
C ARG A 65 12.33 -9.68 -11.32
N ASP A 66 12.54 -10.98 -11.17
CA ASP A 66 13.09 -11.58 -9.94
C ASP A 66 14.48 -11.02 -9.64
N ILE A 67 14.81 -10.77 -8.38
CA ILE A 67 16.17 -10.38 -7.98
C ILE A 67 16.97 -11.66 -7.75
N ALA A 68 17.80 -12.03 -8.72
CA ALA A 68 18.50 -13.32 -8.74
C ALA A 68 20.03 -13.22 -8.86
N ASN A 69 20.61 -12.01 -8.84
CA ASN A 69 22.06 -11.81 -8.86
C ASN A 69 22.53 -11.12 -7.59
N GLY A 70 23.71 -11.48 -7.09
CA GLY A 70 24.31 -10.88 -5.89
C GLY A 70 25.83 -10.93 -5.85
N PHE A 71 26.44 -9.96 -5.17
CA PHE A 71 27.89 -9.87 -4.94
C PHE A 71 28.17 -9.28 -3.55
N GLY A 72 29.04 -9.93 -2.77
CA GLY A 72 29.24 -9.68 -1.32
C GLY A 72 30.62 -10.08 -0.80
N LEU A 73 30.87 -9.89 0.51
CA LEU A 73 31.96 -10.57 1.20
C LEU A 73 31.59 -12.07 1.29
N ASP A 74 32.49 -12.95 0.87
CA ASP A 74 32.23 -14.38 0.74
C ASP A 74 32.44 -15.09 2.09
N PRO A 75 31.47 -15.89 2.62
CA PRO A 75 30.07 -16.02 2.18
C PRO A 75 29.19 -14.89 2.74
N PHE A 76 28.22 -14.41 1.94
CA PHE A 76 27.22 -13.47 2.41
C PHE A 76 25.95 -14.22 2.80
N VAL A 77 25.40 -13.89 3.98
CA VAL A 77 24.19 -14.48 4.52
C VAL A 77 23.08 -13.44 4.34
N LEU A 78 22.03 -13.76 3.58
CA LEU A 78 20.76 -13.05 3.76
C LEU A 78 20.06 -13.75 4.91
N GLU A 79 20.17 -13.17 6.11
CA GLU A 79 19.46 -13.70 7.27
C GLU A 79 18.03 -13.17 7.26
N PRO A 80 17.01 -14.04 7.31
CA PRO A 80 15.66 -13.62 7.60
C PRO A 80 15.65 -13.09 9.03
N VAL A 81 15.27 -11.83 9.16
CA VAL A 81 15.11 -11.15 10.44
C VAL A 81 13.64 -11.01 10.69
N GLU A 82 13.16 -11.56 11.81
CA GLU A 82 11.79 -11.34 12.25
C GLU A 82 11.63 -9.86 12.67
N THR A 83 10.63 -9.21 12.10
CA THR A 83 10.07 -7.95 12.57
C THR A 83 9.20 -8.20 13.80
N GLU A 84 8.73 -7.14 14.47
CA GLU A 84 7.99 -7.26 15.75
C GLU A 84 6.73 -8.14 15.65
N ASN A 85 6.13 -8.25 14.47
CA ASN A 85 4.93 -9.07 14.21
C ASN A 85 5.19 -10.43 13.57
N GLY A 86 6.46 -10.88 13.50
CA GLY A 86 6.81 -12.17 12.90
C GLY A 86 6.87 -12.19 11.38
N ASN A 87 6.64 -11.05 10.70
CA ASN A 87 6.98 -10.89 9.28
C ASN A 87 8.50 -10.86 9.10
N LEU A 88 8.99 -11.36 7.97
CA LEU A 88 10.42 -11.45 7.69
C LEU A 88 10.94 -10.24 6.90
N ALA A 89 12.18 -9.87 7.19
CA ALA A 89 13.00 -8.97 6.38
C ALA A 89 14.30 -9.67 5.97
N LEU A 90 14.86 -9.27 4.83
CA LEU A 90 16.12 -9.79 4.31
C LEU A 90 17.26 -8.88 4.74
N ARG A 91 18.16 -9.38 5.59
CA ARG A 91 19.36 -8.65 5.99
C ARG A 91 20.40 -8.62 4.87
N TYR A 92 20.69 -7.44 4.36
CA TYR A 92 21.81 -7.17 3.47
C TYR A 92 22.97 -6.65 4.32
N GLU A 93 23.98 -7.48 4.61
CA GLU A 93 25.19 -7.03 5.32
C GLU A 93 26.34 -6.84 4.33
N ASN A 94 26.57 -5.61 3.86
CA ASN A 94 27.59 -5.30 2.84
C ASN A 94 27.42 -6.11 1.53
N VAL A 95 26.17 -6.42 1.19
CA VAL A 95 25.75 -7.15 -0.01
C VAL A 95 25.13 -6.19 -1.00
N VAL A 96 25.34 -6.47 -2.29
CA VAL A 96 24.56 -5.85 -3.37
C VAL A 96 23.87 -6.95 -4.16
N THR A 97 22.57 -6.80 -4.38
CA THR A 97 21.82 -7.63 -5.33
C THR A 97 21.33 -6.78 -6.49
N TRP A 98 21.11 -7.41 -7.65
CA TRP A 98 20.61 -6.70 -8.81
C TRP A 98 19.85 -7.59 -9.79
N GLN A 99 19.04 -6.95 -10.62
CA GLN A 99 18.60 -7.49 -11.90
C GLN A 99 19.01 -6.55 -13.04
N ASN A 100 19.48 -7.13 -14.14
CA ASN A 100 19.98 -6.37 -15.29
C ASN A 100 18.83 -5.74 -16.09
N GLU A 101 19.16 -4.71 -16.88
CA GLU A 101 18.19 -3.99 -17.73
C GLU A 101 17.63 -4.87 -18.87
N GLU A 102 18.35 -5.90 -19.32
CA GLU A 102 17.91 -6.77 -20.42
C GLU A 102 16.69 -7.62 -20.03
N LEU A 103 16.63 -8.07 -18.77
CA LEU A 103 15.53 -8.87 -18.23
C LEU A 103 14.52 -7.99 -17.48
N TRP A 104 15.01 -7.14 -16.57
CA TRP A 104 14.13 -6.34 -15.74
C TRP A 104 13.36 -5.28 -16.54
N GLY A 105 13.92 -4.81 -17.66
CA GLY A 105 13.38 -3.73 -18.47
C GLY A 105 13.69 -2.35 -17.89
N GLY A 106 12.76 -1.41 -18.07
CA GLY A 106 12.87 -0.07 -17.53
C GLY A 106 11.53 0.61 -17.30
N VAL A 107 11.55 1.57 -16.37
CA VAL A 107 10.46 2.51 -16.09
C VAL A 107 10.89 3.87 -16.62
N GLU A 108 10.28 4.30 -17.74
CA GLU A 108 10.83 5.37 -18.59
C GLU A 108 10.34 6.78 -18.22
N GLU A 109 9.26 6.89 -17.46
CA GLU A 109 8.61 8.16 -17.06
C GLU A 109 8.47 8.25 -15.53
N ASP A 110 7.47 8.98 -15.04
CA ASP A 110 7.09 9.07 -13.65
C ASP A 110 7.10 7.71 -12.94
N PHE A 111 7.65 7.63 -11.74
CA PHE A 111 7.63 6.37 -10.97
C PHE A 111 7.69 6.60 -9.48
N THR A 112 7.20 5.61 -8.72
CA THR A 112 7.27 5.60 -7.26
C THR A 112 7.90 4.30 -6.76
N VAL A 113 8.81 4.40 -5.79
CA VAL A 113 9.41 3.24 -5.14
C VAL A 113 9.07 3.26 -3.66
N PHE A 114 8.41 2.21 -3.18
CA PHE A 114 8.20 1.97 -1.75
C PHE A 114 9.28 1.04 -1.21
N VAL A 115 9.79 1.36 -0.03
CA VAL A 115 10.78 0.54 0.68
C VAL A 115 10.43 0.51 2.17
N ALA A 116 10.09 -0.67 2.68
CA ALA A 116 10.05 -0.94 4.11
C ALA A 116 11.40 -1.54 4.53
N ALA A 117 12.15 -0.83 5.38
CA ALA A 117 13.49 -1.26 5.74
C ALA A 117 13.95 -0.75 7.12
N THR A 118 14.81 -1.53 7.77
CA THR A 118 15.57 -1.12 8.95
C THR A 118 17.02 -0.85 8.57
N VAL A 119 17.47 0.39 8.72
CA VAL A 119 18.88 0.76 8.45
C VAL A 119 19.73 0.43 9.68
N ARG A 120 20.72 -0.46 9.54
CA ARG A 120 21.58 -0.94 10.65
C ARG A 120 22.95 -0.28 10.68
N ASP A 121 23.60 -0.16 9.51
CA ASP A 121 24.85 0.58 9.38
C ASP A 121 24.58 1.85 8.56
N PRO A 122 24.49 3.00 9.24
CA PRO A 122 24.18 4.26 8.59
C PRO A 122 25.34 4.80 7.73
N ALA A 123 26.54 4.20 7.70
CA ALA A 123 27.66 4.80 6.98
C ALA A 123 27.36 5.11 5.49
N PHE A 124 26.67 4.22 4.76
CA PHE A 124 26.21 4.43 3.37
C PHE A 124 25.03 3.51 2.99
N ALA A 125 23.79 3.82 3.38
CA ALA A 125 22.65 2.96 3.05
C ALA A 125 22.09 3.26 1.66
N TYR A 126 22.11 2.30 0.73
CA TYR A 126 21.43 2.45 -0.56
C TYR A 126 20.13 1.67 -0.48
N PHE A 127 19.00 2.37 -0.57
CA PHE A 127 17.72 1.69 -0.67
C PHE A 127 17.56 1.09 -2.05
N PHE A 128 17.79 1.87 -3.11
CA PHE A 128 17.84 1.32 -4.47
C PHE A 128 18.66 2.19 -5.42
N THR A 129 19.06 1.61 -6.55
CA THR A 129 19.60 2.37 -7.69
C THR A 129 19.25 1.69 -9.03
N GLY A 130 19.02 2.49 -10.06
CA GLY A 130 18.96 2.02 -11.45
C GLY A 130 20.36 1.65 -11.99
N ASN A 131 20.40 0.86 -13.05
CA ASN A 131 21.65 0.42 -13.68
C ASN A 131 22.30 1.54 -14.53
N ARG A 132 23.64 1.62 -14.50
CA ARG A 132 24.46 2.70 -15.08
C ARG A 132 24.36 2.86 -16.61
N GLY A 133 23.75 1.92 -17.32
CA GLY A 133 23.66 1.91 -18.78
C GLY A 133 22.74 2.99 -19.36
N GLY A 134 21.72 3.42 -18.62
CA GLY A 134 20.76 4.39 -19.13
C GLY A 134 19.82 5.05 -18.12
N GLY A 135 20.02 4.85 -16.81
CA GLY A 135 19.05 5.30 -15.82
C GLY A 135 19.64 5.37 -14.42
N GLU A 136 20.23 6.50 -14.07
CA GLU A 136 20.98 6.66 -12.82
C GLU A 136 20.15 7.36 -11.72
N THR A 137 18.96 6.81 -11.44
CA THR A 137 18.14 7.25 -10.32
C THR A 137 18.49 6.44 -9.07
N GLU A 138 18.74 7.10 -7.94
CA GLU A 138 19.14 6.44 -6.70
C GLU A 138 18.47 7.06 -5.46
N ALA A 139 18.29 6.25 -4.42
CA ALA A 139 17.93 6.72 -3.10
C ALA A 139 18.93 6.17 -2.09
N ASN A 140 19.67 7.06 -1.42
CA ASN A 140 20.71 6.66 -0.49
C ASN A 140 20.82 7.54 0.76
N ALA A 141 21.02 6.91 1.91
CA ALA A 141 21.44 7.55 3.14
C ALA A 141 22.96 7.69 3.20
N ASN A 142 23.47 8.87 3.55
CA ASN A 142 24.88 9.08 3.86
C ASN A 142 25.04 9.72 5.24
N PHE A 143 25.11 8.90 6.28
CA PHE A 143 25.17 9.43 7.63
C PHE A 143 26.57 9.91 8.06
N GLN A 144 27.59 9.83 7.20
CA GLN A 144 28.88 10.47 7.48
C GLN A 144 28.78 12.00 7.45
N THR A 145 27.77 12.54 6.79
CA THR A 145 27.49 13.98 6.71
C THR A 145 26.27 14.41 7.53
N GLU A 146 25.64 13.49 8.27
CA GLU A 146 24.34 13.67 8.97
C GLU A 146 23.14 14.01 8.05
N ASP A 147 23.32 13.89 6.72
CA ASP A 147 22.30 14.22 5.72
C ASP A 147 21.86 12.94 4.97
N PHE A 148 20.55 12.68 4.92
CA PHE A 148 19.99 11.69 4.00
C PHE A 148 19.67 12.38 2.68
N ASP A 149 20.21 11.83 1.59
CA ASP A 149 20.14 12.43 0.26
C ASP A 149 19.27 11.56 -0.67
N THR A 150 18.13 12.07 -1.13
CA THR A 150 17.54 11.53 -2.37
C THR A 150 18.24 12.17 -3.56
N TRP A 151 18.76 11.37 -4.50
CA TRP A 151 19.66 11.86 -5.54
C TRP A 151 19.36 11.28 -6.93
N SER A 152 19.57 12.07 -7.99
CA SER A 152 19.68 11.56 -9.36
C SER A 152 20.93 12.14 -10.04
N LEU A 153 21.68 11.26 -10.70
CA LEU A 153 23.01 11.56 -11.22
C LEU A 153 23.02 12.56 -12.39
N LYS A 154 21.88 12.82 -13.03
CA LYS A 154 21.83 13.76 -14.17
C LYS A 154 22.11 15.22 -13.80
N SER A 155 21.89 15.60 -12.54
CA SER A 155 21.96 17.02 -12.13
C SER A 155 22.94 17.30 -10.99
N GLU A 156 23.49 16.27 -10.32
CA GLU A 156 24.18 16.40 -9.02
C GLU A 156 23.33 17.05 -7.90
N LEU A 157 22.05 17.35 -8.16
CA LEU A 157 21.12 17.98 -7.22
C LEU A 157 20.54 16.94 -6.27
N ARG A 158 20.48 17.30 -4.99
CA ARG A 158 20.06 16.43 -3.91
C ARG A 158 18.92 17.07 -3.16
N ILE A 159 18.02 16.24 -2.68
CA ILE A 159 17.04 16.64 -1.67
C ILE A 159 17.64 16.28 -0.32
N GLU A 160 17.84 17.30 0.52
CA GLU A 160 18.08 17.10 1.94
C GLU A 160 16.76 16.60 2.56
N THR A 161 16.80 15.41 3.13
CA THR A 161 15.66 14.82 3.81
C THR A 161 15.99 14.64 5.29
N VAL A 162 14.97 14.72 6.15
CA VAL A 162 15.11 14.56 7.61
C VAL A 162 14.81 13.12 8.09
N GLU A 163 15.42 12.78 9.23
CA GLU A 163 15.21 11.62 10.12
C GLU A 163 15.00 10.22 9.49
N VAL A 164 16.09 9.65 8.96
CA VAL A 164 16.24 8.18 8.96
C VAL A 164 16.80 7.73 10.29
N VAL A 165 16.06 6.89 11.00
CA VAL A 165 16.40 6.42 12.34
C VAL A 165 17.03 5.03 12.21
N ALA A 166 18.29 4.92 12.64
CA ALA A 166 18.98 3.64 12.63
C ALA A 166 18.32 2.67 13.63
N ASP A 167 18.35 1.38 13.29
CA ASP A 167 17.75 0.28 14.07
C ASP A 167 16.21 0.37 14.26
N GLU A 168 15.53 1.24 13.51
CA GLU A 168 14.08 1.31 13.43
C GLU A 168 13.60 0.89 12.04
N LEU A 169 12.50 0.14 11.97
CA LEU A 169 11.83 -0.12 10.70
C LEU A 169 11.12 1.16 10.25
N GLN A 170 11.41 1.61 9.04
CA GLN A 170 10.79 2.79 8.46
C GLN A 170 10.23 2.45 7.08
N PHE A 171 9.12 3.11 6.72
CA PHE A 171 8.51 3.00 5.40
C PHE A 171 8.84 4.24 4.59
N HIS A 172 9.53 4.04 3.48
CA HIS A 172 9.94 5.10 2.59
C HIS A 172 9.09 5.05 1.32
N ALA A 173 8.66 6.21 0.83
CA ALA A 173 8.13 6.35 -0.53
C ALA A 173 8.96 7.41 -1.27
N PHE A 174 9.54 7.02 -2.40
CA PHE A 174 10.33 7.88 -3.28
C PHE A 174 9.59 8.06 -4.59
N THR A 175 9.06 9.26 -4.86
CA THR A 175 8.34 9.56 -6.10
C THR A 175 9.20 10.45 -6.98
N TYR A 176 9.46 10.04 -8.22
CA TYR A 176 10.20 10.79 -9.22
C TYR A 176 9.25 11.19 -10.34
N THR A 177 9.29 12.47 -10.72
CA THR A 177 8.42 13.03 -11.75
C THR A 177 9.24 13.47 -12.96
N GLY A 178 8.62 13.45 -14.14
CA GLY A 178 9.16 13.95 -15.41
C GLY A 178 9.35 15.47 -15.42
N SER A 179 8.93 16.17 -14.37
CA SER A 179 9.29 17.56 -14.07
C SER A 179 10.63 17.71 -13.34
N ASP A 180 11.45 16.65 -13.28
CA ASP A 180 12.74 16.62 -12.58
C ASP A 180 12.63 16.75 -11.05
N ILE A 181 11.42 16.69 -10.49
CA ILE A 181 11.15 16.80 -9.05
C ILE A 181 11.07 15.40 -8.45
N ALA A 182 11.70 15.21 -7.30
CA ALA A 182 11.46 14.06 -6.44
C ALA A 182 10.84 14.47 -5.11
N TYR A 183 10.10 13.53 -4.53
CA TYR A 183 9.50 13.61 -3.21
C TYR A 183 9.95 12.38 -2.42
N HIS A 184 10.26 12.59 -1.15
CA HIS A 184 10.56 11.53 -0.22
C HIS A 184 9.64 11.64 0.99
N TYR A 185 8.90 10.57 1.24
CA TYR A 185 8.07 10.39 2.42
C TYR A 185 8.66 9.32 3.34
N ILE A 186 8.57 9.54 4.65
CA ILE A 186 8.85 8.53 5.68
C ILE A 186 7.61 8.37 6.54
N ASN A 187 7.11 7.13 6.68
CA ASN A 187 5.94 6.80 7.49
C ASN A 187 4.72 7.69 7.20
N GLY A 188 4.51 8.09 5.94
CA GLY A 188 3.43 8.98 5.51
C GLY A 188 3.76 10.48 5.53
N GLU A 189 4.79 10.91 6.26
CA GLU A 189 5.18 12.33 6.34
C GLU A 189 6.13 12.71 5.19
N LEU A 190 5.89 13.86 4.54
CA LEU A 190 6.82 14.40 3.54
C LEU A 190 8.08 14.93 4.24
N VAL A 191 9.21 14.26 4.02
CA VAL A 191 10.49 14.61 4.66
C VAL A 191 11.46 15.32 3.71
N GLY A 192 11.17 15.33 2.40
CA GLY A 192 11.92 16.15 1.46
C GLY A 192 11.27 16.23 0.07
N GLU A 193 11.52 17.35 -0.60
CA GLU A 193 11.06 17.67 -1.95
C GLU A 193 12.12 18.53 -2.65
N GLY A 194 12.35 18.30 -3.94
CA GLY A 194 13.21 19.17 -4.72
C GLY A 194 13.56 18.65 -6.11
N GLU A 195 14.26 19.47 -6.87
CA GLU A 195 14.77 19.09 -8.19
C GLU A 195 15.95 18.13 -8.04
N VAL A 196 15.85 16.94 -8.64
CA VAL A 196 16.93 15.93 -8.70
C VAL A 196 17.35 15.62 -10.14
N GLY A 197 16.57 16.04 -11.14
CA GLY A 197 16.79 15.68 -12.54
C GLY A 197 16.26 14.27 -12.83
N PHE A 198 15.52 14.10 -13.92
CA PHE A 198 14.85 12.86 -14.24
C PHE A 198 15.70 11.92 -15.10
N SER A 199 15.87 10.69 -14.62
CA SER A 199 16.29 9.54 -15.41
C SER A 199 15.32 8.39 -15.24
N SER A 200 15.07 7.67 -16.33
CA SER A 200 14.40 6.37 -16.30
C SER A 200 15.09 5.43 -15.29
N MET A 201 14.36 4.48 -14.73
CA MET A 201 14.96 3.40 -13.95
C MET A 201 15.12 2.18 -14.84
N ASN A 202 16.36 1.84 -15.23
CA ASN A 202 16.65 0.69 -16.08
C ASN A 202 17.40 -0.37 -15.27
N GLY A 203 16.82 -1.55 -15.08
CA GLY A 203 17.28 -2.48 -14.06
C GLY A 203 17.08 -1.98 -12.64
N PHE A 204 17.37 -2.85 -11.67
CA PHE A 204 17.11 -2.57 -10.25
C PHE A 204 18.20 -3.18 -9.38
N VAL A 205 18.70 -2.41 -8.41
CA VAL A 205 19.81 -2.77 -7.53
C VAL A 205 19.45 -2.41 -6.09
N LEU A 206 19.73 -3.31 -5.13
CA LEU A 206 19.48 -3.11 -3.69
C LEU A 206 20.76 -3.28 -2.86
N GLY A 207 20.80 -2.63 -1.70
CA GLY A 207 21.82 -2.82 -0.64
C GLY A 207 23.17 -2.11 -0.84
N GLY A 208 23.46 -1.64 -2.05
CA GLY A 208 24.65 -0.85 -2.32
C GLY A 208 24.85 -0.55 -3.79
N ARG A 209 25.94 0.18 -4.08
CA ARG A 209 26.29 0.50 -5.47
C ARG A 209 26.99 -0.69 -6.12
N GLN A 210 26.46 -1.19 -7.24
CA GLN A 210 26.92 -2.40 -7.94
C GLN A 210 28.45 -2.49 -8.16
N ASN A 211 29.12 -1.36 -8.42
CA ASN A 211 30.56 -1.28 -8.70
C ASN A 211 31.37 -0.50 -7.63
N GLY A 212 30.79 -0.25 -6.45
CA GLY A 212 31.39 0.57 -5.40
C GLY A 212 31.71 -0.20 -4.12
N ASN A 213 32.53 0.42 -3.27
CA ASN A 213 32.72 0.00 -1.88
C ASN A 213 31.65 0.62 -0.95
N GLN A 214 30.64 1.28 -1.52
CA GLN A 214 29.57 1.97 -0.82
C GLN A 214 28.43 0.97 -0.63
N ARG A 215 28.43 0.31 0.52
CA ARG A 215 27.47 -0.71 0.93
C ARG A 215 27.12 -0.44 2.39
N ALA A 216 25.92 -0.83 2.80
CA ALA A 216 25.48 -0.76 4.18
C ALA A 216 24.98 -2.10 4.67
N THR A 217 24.67 -2.11 5.96
CA THR A 217 23.79 -3.10 6.56
C THR A 217 22.36 -2.55 6.58
N VAL A 218 21.46 -3.18 5.85
CA VAL A 218 20.03 -2.81 5.76
C VAL A 218 19.20 -4.08 5.79
N ASP A 219 18.14 -4.12 6.59
CA ASP A 219 17.15 -5.19 6.56
C ASP A 219 15.98 -4.73 5.68
N PHE A 220 15.82 -5.29 4.48
CA PHE A 220 14.71 -4.96 3.58
C PHE A 220 13.51 -5.88 3.86
N ALA A 221 12.43 -5.31 4.35
CA ALA A 221 11.20 -6.03 4.68
C ALA A 221 10.26 -6.13 3.47
N GLU A 222 10.15 -5.05 2.69
CA GLU A 222 9.31 -5.03 1.50
C GLU A 222 9.78 -3.95 0.52
N VAL A 223 9.75 -4.25 -0.77
CA VAL A 223 10.12 -3.29 -1.83
C VAL A 223 9.10 -3.38 -2.95
N MET A 224 8.55 -2.23 -3.37
CA MET A 224 7.63 -2.15 -4.50
C MET A 224 8.05 -1.03 -5.45
N VAL A 225 7.90 -1.28 -6.74
CA VAL A 225 8.11 -0.31 -7.82
C VAL A 225 6.79 -0.10 -8.53
N ILE A 226 6.36 1.15 -8.63
CA ILE A 226 5.17 1.58 -9.35
C ILE A 226 5.59 2.39 -10.58
N ASP A 227 5.14 1.97 -11.75
CA ASP A 227 5.25 2.69 -13.03
C ASP A 227 4.18 3.79 -13.06
N GLY A 228 4.56 4.98 -12.61
CA GLY A 228 3.70 6.15 -12.45
C GLY A 228 3.87 6.90 -11.13
N VAL A 229 3.33 8.11 -11.10
CA VAL A 229 3.06 8.86 -9.87
C VAL A 229 1.79 8.32 -9.23
N ILE A 230 1.84 8.17 -7.91
CA ILE A 230 0.69 7.81 -7.08
C ILE A 230 0.05 9.07 -6.48
N THR A 231 -1.26 9.00 -6.26
CA THR A 231 -1.99 10.03 -5.51
C THR A 231 -1.65 10.00 -4.02
N ASP A 232 -2.02 11.05 -3.29
CA ASP A 232 -1.85 11.09 -1.84
C ASP A 232 -2.67 10.00 -1.15
N ASP A 233 -3.88 9.73 -1.64
CA ASP A 233 -4.75 8.67 -1.11
C ASP A 233 -4.12 7.29 -1.32
N GLU A 234 -3.68 6.96 -2.53
CA GLU A 234 -2.97 5.71 -2.83
C GLU A 234 -1.70 5.51 -1.97
N ARG A 235 -0.96 6.61 -1.73
CA ARG A 235 0.23 6.56 -0.87
C ARG A 235 -0.15 6.29 0.59
N ASN A 236 -1.20 6.92 1.08
CA ASN A 236 -1.71 6.69 2.44
C ASN A 236 -2.23 5.27 2.62
N ASP A 237 -2.94 4.73 1.61
CA ASP A 237 -3.41 3.35 1.60
C ASP A 237 -2.22 2.37 1.68
N MET A 238 -1.16 2.62 0.89
CA MET A 238 0.04 1.79 0.93
C MET A 238 0.77 1.87 2.29
N PHE A 239 0.87 3.06 2.88
CA PHE A 239 1.43 3.19 4.23
C PHE A 239 0.53 2.54 5.29
N THR A 240 -0.78 2.51 5.11
CA THR A 240 -1.71 1.79 5.99
C THR A 240 -1.47 0.29 5.91
N TYR A 241 -1.37 -0.26 4.70
CA TYR A 241 -0.99 -1.66 4.47
C TYR A 241 0.35 -2.02 5.17
N LEU A 242 1.41 -1.24 4.93
CA LEU A 242 2.74 -1.52 5.51
C LEU A 242 2.73 -1.42 7.05
N ASN A 243 2.03 -0.42 7.62
CA ASN A 243 1.86 -0.30 9.06
C ASN A 243 1.08 -1.49 9.66
N GLY A 244 -0.02 -1.90 9.02
CA GLY A 244 -0.77 -3.08 9.42
C GLY A 244 0.10 -4.33 9.43
N LYS A 245 0.83 -4.57 8.33
CA LYS A 245 1.71 -5.73 8.18
C LYS A 245 2.80 -5.79 9.24
N PHE A 246 3.60 -4.73 9.40
CA PHE A 246 4.84 -4.83 10.20
C PHE A 246 4.74 -4.32 11.63
N PHE A 247 3.83 -3.40 11.93
CA PHE A 247 3.64 -2.85 13.28
C PHE A 247 2.31 -3.23 13.91
N GLY A 248 1.42 -3.87 13.15
CA GLY A 248 0.09 -4.18 13.64
C GLY A 248 -0.61 -2.86 13.90
N GLY A 249 -0.43 -1.92 12.95
CA GLY A 249 -1.02 -0.59 12.96
C GLY A 249 -2.48 -0.65 13.41
N PRO A 250 -3.02 0.48 13.92
CA PRO A 250 -4.29 0.47 14.66
C PRO A 250 -5.27 -0.41 13.91
N ALA A 251 -5.73 -1.48 14.58
CA ALA A 251 -6.46 -2.61 13.98
C ALA A 251 -7.21 -2.13 12.74
N LEU A 252 -6.92 -2.70 11.55
CA LEU A 252 -7.66 -2.42 10.33
C LEU A 252 -9.12 -2.31 10.75
N LEU A 253 -9.76 -1.15 10.55
CA LEU A 253 -11.10 -0.96 11.08
C LEU A 253 -11.97 -2.08 10.48
N GLY A 254 -12.58 -2.90 11.33
CA GLY A 254 -13.30 -4.10 10.89
C GLY A 254 -12.51 -5.42 10.90
N ASP A 255 -11.20 -5.43 11.19
CA ASP A 255 -10.37 -6.62 11.43
C ASP A 255 -10.47 -6.99 12.90
N PHE A 256 -11.37 -7.92 13.20
CA PHE A 256 -11.75 -8.28 14.57
C PHE A 256 -10.92 -9.43 15.12
N ASP A 257 -10.26 -10.20 14.26
CA ASP A 257 -9.35 -11.27 14.68
C ASP A 257 -7.86 -10.90 14.65
N SER A 258 -7.55 -9.68 14.21
CA SER A 258 -6.20 -9.15 14.07
C SER A 258 -5.33 -9.96 13.11
N SER A 259 -5.95 -10.54 12.09
CA SER A 259 -5.26 -11.28 11.02
C SER A 259 -4.52 -10.35 10.06
N GLY A 260 -4.83 -9.05 10.06
CA GLY A 260 -4.29 -8.08 9.12
C GLY A 260 -5.00 -8.09 7.77
N ALA A 261 -6.14 -8.77 7.65
CA ALA A 261 -7.00 -8.77 6.47
C ALA A 261 -8.45 -8.43 6.89
N LEU A 262 -9.25 -7.95 5.94
CA LEU A 262 -10.71 -7.88 6.08
C LEU A 262 -11.32 -9.05 5.31
N ASP A 263 -11.57 -10.14 6.01
CA ASP A 263 -12.01 -11.40 5.39
C ASP A 263 -13.30 -11.98 6.01
N VAL A 264 -13.62 -13.22 5.64
CA VAL A 264 -14.86 -13.89 6.08
C VAL A 264 -14.89 -14.04 7.61
N ALA A 265 -13.75 -14.25 8.27
CA ALA A 265 -13.69 -14.42 9.71
C ALA A 265 -14.17 -13.16 10.44
N ASP A 266 -13.85 -11.98 9.91
CA ASP A 266 -14.24 -10.70 10.50
C ASP A 266 -15.74 -10.45 10.41
N ILE A 267 -16.33 -10.61 9.24
CA ILE A 267 -17.78 -10.40 9.07
C ILE A 267 -18.59 -11.45 9.84
N ASP A 268 -18.05 -12.67 10.01
CA ASP A 268 -18.64 -13.70 10.86
C ASP A 268 -18.54 -13.32 12.35
N LEU A 269 -17.43 -12.74 12.80
CA LEU A 269 -17.26 -12.21 14.16
C LEU A 269 -18.21 -11.05 14.44
N LEU A 270 -18.34 -10.10 13.50
CA LEU A 270 -19.29 -9.00 13.59
C LEU A 270 -20.73 -9.52 13.65
N THR A 271 -21.07 -10.48 12.79
CA THR A 271 -22.40 -11.11 12.78
C THR A 271 -22.69 -11.79 14.12
N THR A 272 -21.71 -12.48 14.70
CA THR A 272 -21.84 -13.10 16.02
C THR A 272 -22.10 -12.07 17.12
N GLU A 273 -21.42 -10.93 17.09
CA GLU A 273 -21.59 -9.85 18.07
C GLU A 273 -23.00 -9.21 17.94
N VAL A 274 -23.45 -8.95 16.70
CA VAL A 274 -24.81 -8.47 16.39
C VAL A 274 -25.87 -9.43 16.92
N GLN A 275 -25.74 -10.74 16.62
CA GLN A 275 -26.68 -11.76 17.09
C GLN A 275 -26.70 -11.90 18.62
N SER A 276 -25.54 -11.71 19.26
CA SER A 276 -25.42 -11.73 20.72
C SER A 276 -26.08 -10.51 21.38
N GLY A 277 -26.33 -9.44 20.62
CA GLY A 277 -26.86 -8.17 21.12
C GLY A 277 -25.89 -7.45 22.06
N ASN A 278 -24.60 -7.80 21.97
CA ASN A 278 -23.53 -7.13 22.68
C ASN A 278 -23.13 -5.89 21.88
N ASN A 279 -22.95 -4.76 22.55
CA ASN A 279 -22.49 -3.52 21.89
C ASN A 279 -21.04 -3.24 22.28
N THR A 280 -20.15 -4.20 22.02
CA THR A 280 -18.72 -4.00 22.30
C THR A 280 -18.20 -2.90 21.39
N ALA A 281 -17.59 -1.87 21.97
CA ALA A 281 -17.12 -0.69 21.25
C ALA A 281 -16.14 -0.98 20.09
N ALA A 282 -15.49 -2.15 20.09
CA ALA A 282 -14.62 -2.57 19.00
C ALA A 282 -15.40 -2.89 17.70
N PHE A 283 -16.66 -3.32 17.81
CA PHE A 283 -17.52 -3.71 16.69
C PHE A 283 -18.50 -2.61 16.24
N ASP A 284 -18.51 -1.46 16.93
CA ASP A 284 -19.32 -0.28 16.59
C ASP A 284 -18.58 0.54 15.54
N LEU A 285 -18.85 0.26 14.26
CA LEU A 285 -18.16 0.82 13.11
C LEU A 285 -18.73 2.19 12.71
N ASN A 286 -19.99 2.48 13.05
CA ASN A 286 -20.64 3.75 12.73
C ASN A 286 -20.63 4.78 13.89
N ASN A 287 -20.11 4.38 15.06
CA ASN A 287 -20.01 5.17 16.30
C ASN A 287 -21.36 5.64 16.88
N ASP A 288 -22.43 4.86 16.71
CA ASP A 288 -23.75 5.16 17.28
C ASP A 288 -23.98 4.52 18.66
N ASN A 289 -23.00 3.76 19.17
CA ASN A 289 -23.01 2.97 20.41
C ASN A 289 -23.90 1.72 20.37
N LEU A 290 -24.33 1.29 19.18
CA LEU A 290 -25.01 0.04 18.93
C LEU A 290 -24.17 -0.79 17.96
N VAL A 291 -24.18 -2.11 18.12
CA VAL A 291 -23.59 -3.03 17.15
C VAL A 291 -24.73 -3.78 16.50
N ASN A 292 -25.04 -3.43 15.26
CA ASN A 292 -26.24 -3.90 14.55
C ASN A 292 -26.01 -4.04 13.02
N GLY A 293 -27.10 -4.16 12.27
CA GLY A 293 -27.04 -4.30 10.81
C GLY A 293 -26.39 -3.10 10.10
N ASP A 294 -26.44 -1.91 10.69
CA ASP A 294 -25.77 -0.72 10.16
C ASP A 294 -24.24 -0.87 10.20
N ASP A 295 -23.67 -1.53 11.22
CA ASP A 295 -22.24 -1.84 11.27
C ASP A 295 -21.85 -2.90 10.24
N ARG A 296 -22.69 -3.92 10.04
CA ARG A 296 -22.48 -4.89 8.95
C ARG A 296 -22.48 -4.19 7.59
N GLN A 297 -23.35 -3.19 7.40
CA GLN A 297 -23.34 -2.38 6.19
C GLN A 297 -22.02 -1.61 6.03
N VAL A 298 -21.53 -0.94 7.08
CA VAL A 298 -20.23 -0.25 7.04
C VAL A 298 -19.11 -1.23 6.71
N TRP A 299 -19.08 -2.42 7.33
CA TRP A 299 -18.06 -3.42 7.05
C TRP A 299 -18.07 -3.87 5.59
N VAL A 300 -19.23 -4.24 5.05
CA VAL A 300 -19.36 -4.77 3.69
C VAL A 300 -19.13 -3.67 2.65
N GLU A 301 -19.77 -2.53 2.82
CA GLU A 301 -19.85 -1.51 1.77
C GLU A 301 -18.72 -0.49 1.81
N ASP A 302 -18.30 -0.07 3.01
CA ASP A 302 -17.34 1.03 3.19
C ASP A 302 -15.93 0.51 3.45
N LEU A 303 -15.78 -0.53 4.28
CA LEU A 303 -14.46 -1.06 4.68
C LEU A 303 -13.95 -2.11 3.70
N ARG A 304 -14.75 -3.16 3.44
CA ARG A 304 -14.39 -4.23 2.51
C ARG A 304 -14.64 -3.86 1.04
N THR A 305 -15.43 -2.81 0.83
CA THR A 305 -15.81 -2.28 -0.49
C THR A 305 -16.31 -3.38 -1.42
N THR A 306 -17.25 -4.19 -0.93
CA THR A 306 -17.90 -5.26 -1.70
C THR A 306 -19.42 -5.21 -1.54
N TYR A 307 -20.15 -6.19 -2.05
CA TYR A 307 -21.60 -6.28 -2.02
C TYR A 307 -22.07 -7.36 -1.04
N PHE A 308 -23.25 -7.15 -0.46
CA PHE A 308 -24.02 -8.28 0.07
C PHE A 308 -24.31 -9.27 -1.07
N GLY A 309 -23.93 -10.53 -0.87
CA GLY A 309 -23.99 -11.55 -1.91
C GLY A 309 -22.63 -12.05 -2.40
N ASP A 310 -21.55 -11.28 -2.19
CA ASP A 310 -20.19 -11.67 -2.56
C ASP A 310 -19.62 -12.66 -1.52
N SER A 311 -19.80 -13.96 -1.77
CA SER A 311 -19.46 -15.01 -0.81
C SER A 311 -17.99 -15.40 -0.81
N ASN A 312 -17.22 -15.06 -1.85
CA ASN A 312 -15.78 -15.28 -1.90
C ASN A 312 -14.95 -14.02 -1.64
N LEU A 313 -15.62 -12.88 -1.39
CA LEU A 313 -15.03 -11.57 -1.17
C LEU A 313 -14.14 -11.12 -2.35
N ASP A 314 -14.46 -11.49 -3.59
CA ASP A 314 -13.67 -11.07 -4.76
C ASP A 314 -13.97 -9.65 -5.24
N GLY A 315 -14.91 -8.96 -4.57
CA GLY A 315 -15.33 -7.59 -4.88
C GLY A 315 -16.51 -7.53 -5.85
N GLU A 316 -16.97 -8.66 -6.36
CA GLU A 316 -18.14 -8.78 -7.24
C GLU A 316 -19.25 -9.61 -6.58
N PHE A 317 -20.51 -9.29 -6.89
CA PHE A 317 -21.61 -10.21 -6.63
C PHE A 317 -22.13 -10.73 -7.97
N ASN A 318 -21.82 -11.98 -8.30
CA ASN A 318 -22.18 -12.59 -9.57
C ASN A 318 -22.52 -14.09 -9.43
N SER A 319 -22.61 -14.81 -10.56
CA SER A 319 -22.93 -16.24 -10.55
C SER A 319 -21.90 -17.16 -9.85
N SER A 320 -20.65 -16.75 -9.70
CA SER A 320 -19.61 -17.51 -8.97
C SER A 320 -19.97 -17.66 -7.48
N ASP A 321 -20.52 -16.62 -6.87
CA ASP A 321 -20.96 -16.63 -5.46
C ASP A 321 -22.03 -17.67 -5.22
N PHE A 322 -23.00 -17.76 -6.14
CA PHE A 322 -24.02 -18.80 -6.06
C PHE A 322 -23.42 -20.21 -6.15
N VAL A 323 -22.37 -20.41 -6.95
CA VAL A 323 -21.66 -21.69 -6.98
C VAL A 323 -21.00 -21.98 -5.62
N VAL A 324 -20.41 -20.98 -4.97
CA VAL A 324 -19.79 -21.13 -3.63
C VAL A 324 -20.84 -21.58 -2.60
N VAL A 325 -21.92 -20.82 -2.44
CA VAL A 325 -22.93 -21.11 -1.39
C VAL A 325 -23.74 -22.38 -1.66
N PHE A 326 -24.06 -22.70 -2.92
CA PHE A 326 -24.77 -23.96 -3.21
C PHE A 326 -23.88 -25.19 -3.09
N ASN A 327 -22.56 -25.04 -3.22
CA ASN A 327 -21.62 -26.13 -2.89
C ASN A 327 -21.50 -26.37 -1.39
N ALA A 328 -21.68 -25.33 -0.55
CA ALA A 328 -21.76 -25.49 0.90
C ALA A 328 -23.00 -26.29 1.34
N GLY A 329 -24.09 -26.18 0.58
CA GLY A 329 -25.27 -27.03 0.72
C GLY A 329 -26.18 -26.70 1.90
N GLN A 330 -26.14 -25.45 2.37
CA GLN A 330 -26.89 -24.99 3.55
C GLN A 330 -28.20 -24.26 3.21
N TYR A 331 -28.48 -24.05 1.92
CA TYR A 331 -29.71 -23.38 1.49
C TYR A 331 -30.96 -24.14 1.94
N GLU A 332 -31.76 -23.53 2.84
CA GLU A 332 -33.02 -24.08 3.35
C GLU A 332 -32.86 -25.53 3.85
N ASP A 333 -31.73 -25.85 4.50
CA ASP A 333 -31.40 -27.21 4.94
C ASP A 333 -32.10 -27.63 6.25
N GLY A 334 -32.64 -26.66 6.98
CA GLY A 334 -33.35 -26.84 8.25
C GLY A 334 -32.44 -27.08 9.45
N VAL A 335 -31.17 -26.66 9.39
CA VAL A 335 -30.20 -26.72 10.48
C VAL A 335 -29.87 -25.31 10.97
N ASP A 336 -30.59 -24.86 12.00
CA ASP A 336 -30.44 -23.53 12.59
C ASP A 336 -28.99 -23.16 12.94
N GLY A 337 -28.54 -21.99 12.50
CA GLY A 337 -27.29 -21.35 12.92
C GLY A 337 -26.03 -22.01 12.36
N ASN A 338 -26.13 -22.71 11.22
CA ASN A 338 -24.99 -23.41 10.61
C ASN A 338 -24.30 -22.63 9.49
N SER A 339 -24.83 -21.46 9.13
CA SER A 339 -24.37 -20.68 7.99
C SER A 339 -23.45 -19.53 8.41
N THR A 340 -22.50 -19.22 7.53
CA THR A 340 -21.56 -18.10 7.63
C THR A 340 -21.71 -17.23 6.39
N TRP A 341 -21.01 -16.10 6.32
CA TRP A 341 -21.02 -15.25 5.12
C TRP A 341 -20.67 -16.02 3.84
N ALA A 342 -19.62 -16.84 3.91
CA ALA A 342 -19.14 -17.62 2.77
C ALA A 342 -20.09 -18.75 2.34
N SER A 343 -20.98 -19.20 3.24
CA SER A 343 -21.96 -20.24 2.93
C SER A 343 -23.38 -19.72 2.72
N GLY A 344 -23.60 -18.40 2.87
CA GLY A 344 -24.78 -17.69 2.39
C GLY A 344 -25.55 -16.85 3.42
N ASP A 345 -25.07 -16.72 4.66
CA ASP A 345 -25.69 -15.86 5.70
C ASP A 345 -25.40 -14.37 5.43
N TRP A 346 -26.00 -13.83 4.37
CA TRP A 346 -25.79 -12.45 3.96
C TRP A 346 -26.60 -11.47 4.82
N ASN A 347 -27.73 -11.89 5.37
CA ASN A 347 -28.54 -11.05 6.25
C ASN A 347 -28.06 -11.07 7.72
N GLY A 348 -27.22 -12.04 8.12
CA GLY A 348 -26.63 -12.18 9.45
C GLY A 348 -27.52 -12.86 10.48
N ASP A 349 -28.51 -13.65 10.09
CA ASP A 349 -29.44 -14.37 10.97
C ASP A 349 -28.98 -15.80 11.32
N GLY A 350 -27.87 -16.26 10.71
CA GLY A 350 -27.23 -17.55 10.98
C GLY A 350 -27.65 -18.68 10.04
N ASP A 351 -28.60 -18.43 9.12
CA ASP A 351 -29.16 -19.44 8.23
C ASP A 351 -29.15 -18.96 6.77
N PHE A 352 -28.64 -19.76 5.84
CA PHE A 352 -28.76 -19.44 4.41
C PHE A 352 -30.16 -19.81 3.90
N SER A 353 -30.98 -18.78 3.66
CA SER A 353 -32.36 -18.95 3.22
C SER A 353 -32.77 -17.94 2.14
N SER A 354 -34.04 -17.97 1.75
CA SER A 354 -34.58 -17.00 0.79
C SER A 354 -34.54 -15.55 1.27
N THR A 355 -34.37 -15.27 2.57
CA THR A 355 -34.22 -13.90 3.10
C THR A 355 -32.84 -13.31 2.80
N ASP A 356 -31.79 -14.12 2.69
CA ASP A 356 -30.44 -13.69 2.28
C ASP A 356 -30.43 -13.21 0.84
N PHE A 357 -31.16 -13.89 -0.05
CA PHE A 357 -31.35 -13.39 -1.41
C PHE A 357 -32.01 -12.02 -1.41
N VAL A 358 -33.00 -11.79 -0.55
CA VAL A 358 -33.62 -10.47 -0.43
C VAL A 358 -32.60 -9.44 0.03
N ALA A 359 -31.78 -9.75 1.04
CA ALA A 359 -30.71 -8.86 1.51
C ALA A 359 -29.72 -8.51 0.39
N ALA A 360 -29.13 -9.52 -0.27
CA ALA A 360 -28.15 -9.34 -1.34
C ALA A 360 -28.72 -8.58 -2.55
N PHE A 361 -29.90 -8.97 -3.04
CA PHE A 361 -30.50 -8.29 -4.19
C PHE A 361 -31.04 -6.90 -3.87
N SER A 362 -31.36 -6.60 -2.60
CA SER A 362 -31.77 -5.25 -2.21
C SER A 362 -30.63 -4.23 -2.30
N GLY A 363 -29.38 -4.67 -2.13
CA GLY A 363 -28.18 -3.86 -2.36
C GLY A 363 -27.91 -3.56 -3.84
N GLY A 364 -28.52 -4.33 -4.75
CA GLY A 364 -28.51 -4.06 -6.19
C GLY A 364 -27.19 -4.34 -6.92
N GLY A 365 -26.21 -5.00 -6.28
CA GLY A 365 -24.86 -5.24 -6.83
C GLY A 365 -24.73 -6.35 -7.88
N TYR A 366 -25.78 -7.16 -8.07
CA TYR A 366 -25.69 -8.37 -8.89
C TYR A 366 -25.32 -8.08 -10.36
N GLU A 367 -24.24 -8.71 -10.83
CA GLU A 367 -23.73 -8.59 -12.22
C GLU A 367 -23.40 -7.13 -12.62
N ILE A 368 -23.09 -6.26 -11.64
CA ILE A 368 -22.59 -4.90 -11.89
C ILE A 368 -21.08 -4.89 -12.16
N GLY A 369 -20.36 -5.92 -11.70
CA GLY A 369 -18.89 -5.99 -11.70
C GLY A 369 -18.29 -5.46 -10.39
N PRO A 370 -16.97 -5.30 -10.31
CA PRO A 370 -16.28 -4.98 -9.07
C PRO A 370 -16.77 -3.67 -8.47
N ARG A 371 -17.04 -3.66 -7.16
CA ARG A 371 -17.27 -2.41 -6.44
C ARG A 371 -15.93 -1.67 -6.37
N ALA A 372 -15.88 -0.46 -6.90
CA ALA A 372 -14.69 0.37 -6.81
C ALA A 372 -14.43 0.68 -5.33
N ALA A 373 -13.21 0.43 -4.82
CA ALA A 373 -12.92 0.81 -3.44
C ALA A 373 -13.09 2.32 -3.28
N THR A 374 -14.02 2.72 -2.42
CA THR A 374 -14.15 4.11 -2.01
C THR A 374 -12.97 4.39 -1.10
N SER A 375 -11.98 5.15 -1.59
CA SER A 375 -11.01 5.82 -0.73
C SER A 375 -11.80 6.55 0.36
N VAL A 376 -11.73 6.05 1.60
CA VAL A 376 -12.43 6.65 2.72
C VAL A 376 -11.80 8.02 2.90
N ASN A 377 -12.43 9.06 2.35
CA ASN A 377 -11.94 10.43 2.38
C ASN A 377 -11.47 10.73 3.80
N ALA A 378 -10.18 11.02 3.94
CA ALA A 378 -9.64 11.66 5.12
C ALA A 378 -10.58 12.81 5.48
N VAL A 379 -11.12 12.76 6.70
CA VAL A 379 -11.92 13.84 7.27
C VAL A 379 -11.16 15.15 7.00
N PRO A 380 -11.76 16.16 6.33
CA PRO A 380 -11.09 17.43 6.14
C PRO A 380 -10.78 17.99 7.52
N GLU A 381 -9.50 18.00 7.91
CA GLU A 381 -9.11 18.70 9.11
C GLU A 381 -9.59 20.16 8.98
N PRO A 382 -10.17 20.74 10.04
CA PRO A 382 -10.72 22.09 9.96
C PRO A 382 -9.58 23.05 9.67
N SER A 383 -9.49 23.48 8.40
CA SER A 383 -8.57 24.49 7.89
C SER A 383 -8.25 25.56 8.94
N GLY A 384 -7.03 25.53 9.48
CA GLY A 384 -6.19 26.59 10.05
C GLY A 384 -6.77 27.88 10.68
N GLN A 385 -8.05 28.00 11.02
CA GLN A 385 -8.64 29.26 11.49
C GLN A 385 -8.24 29.62 12.92
N PHE A 386 -7.71 28.67 13.71
CA PHE A 386 -7.19 28.95 15.05
C PHE A 386 -5.79 29.59 15.05
N GLY A 387 -4.99 29.41 14.00
CA GLY A 387 -3.67 30.05 13.90
C GLY A 387 -3.73 31.56 13.66
N PHE A 388 -4.78 32.05 13.00
CA PHE A 388 -4.88 33.46 12.61
C PHE A 388 -5.26 34.38 13.77
N VAL A 389 -5.92 33.87 14.82
CA VAL A 389 -6.33 34.68 15.99
C VAL A 389 -5.14 35.00 16.91
N LEU A 390 -4.13 34.13 16.99
CA LEU A 390 -2.92 34.38 17.80
C LEU A 390 -1.89 35.28 17.12
N ALA A 391 -1.83 35.27 15.78
CA ALA A 391 -0.96 36.17 15.02
C ALA A 391 -1.43 37.65 15.08
N VAL A 392 -2.74 37.90 15.11
CA VAL A 392 -3.28 39.28 15.20
C VAL A 392 -3.16 39.86 16.62
N LEU A 393 -3.21 39.02 17.67
CA LEU A 393 -3.04 39.48 19.06
C LEU A 393 -1.57 39.79 19.41
N SER A 394 -0.61 39.12 18.78
CA SER A 394 0.83 39.39 18.99
C SER A 394 1.32 40.65 18.28
N LEU A 395 0.74 41.01 17.13
CA LEU A 395 1.03 42.28 16.43
C LEU A 395 0.42 43.51 17.11
N GLY A 396 -0.66 43.36 17.87
CA GLY A 396 -1.28 44.44 18.65
C GLY A 396 -0.49 44.88 19.90
N LEU A 397 0.37 44.01 20.45
CA LEU A 397 1.13 44.27 21.67
C LEU A 397 2.52 44.88 21.43
N ILE A 398 3.04 44.81 20.19
CA ILE A 398 4.35 45.38 19.83
C ILE A 398 4.23 46.87 19.45
N GLY A 399 3.05 47.36 19.07
CA GLY A 399 2.81 48.74 18.62
C GLY A 399 2.67 49.81 19.71
N ARG A 400 2.83 49.49 21.00
CA ARG A 400 2.62 50.44 22.12
C ARG A 400 3.86 50.67 22.98
N ARG A 401 4.97 51.09 22.36
CA ARG A 401 6.04 51.83 23.04
C ARG A 401 6.62 52.92 22.13
N SER A 402 5.94 54.07 22.09
CA SER A 402 6.58 55.37 21.87
C SER A 402 5.79 56.49 22.53
N ARG A 403 6.20 56.84 23.75
CA ARG A 403 6.32 58.21 24.27
C ARG A 403 7.04 58.19 25.60
#